data_AF-A0A438D667-F1
#
_entry.id   AF-A0A438D667-F1
#
_cell.length_a   1.000
_cell.length_b   1.000
_cell.length_c   1.000
_cell.angle_alpha   90.00
_cell.angle_beta   90.00
_cell.angle_gamma   90.00
#
_symmetry.space_group_name_H-M   'P 1'
#
loop_
_entity.id
_entity.type
_entity.pdbx_description
1 polymer ?
#
loop_
_entity_poly.entity_id
_entity_poly.type
_entity_poly.pdbx_seq_one_letter_code
_entity_poly.pdbx_strand_id
1 'polypeptide(L)'
;MVGDGERIQFWEDLWWGDQPLGVRYPRLLRVVMDKNIPISSILGSTHPFSWNFNFRRNLSDSEIEDLESLMRSLDHLHLSPSLPNKRSWSLSPSGLFTVKSFFLTLSQFSGLPSVFPTKLVWNSQIPFKIKSFVWLVAHKKLTKTDWVPPRSIFDMISTNFNGFGSSKRGIVLWQAACIALLWVVWQERNARIFEDKTRNSENLWDMIHFLASLWAFCSQVFKGIPLNVIHLDWLAACNSNGLA
;
A
#
# COMPACT_ATOMS: atom_id res chain seq x y z
N MET A 1 -4.87 8.24 16.25
CA MET A 1 -5.87 9.04 17.01
C MET A 1 -6.80 9.66 15.99
N VAL A 2 -8.11 9.51 16.20
CA VAL A 2 -9.13 10.15 15.37
C VAL A 2 -9.19 11.62 15.80
N GLY A 3 -8.86 12.51 14.86
CA GLY A 3 -8.85 13.95 15.06
C GLY A 3 -10.21 14.54 14.70
N ASP A 4 -10.23 15.46 13.74
CA ASP A 4 -11.45 16.06 13.17
C ASP A 4 -12.42 15.07 12.50
N GLY A 5 -11.98 13.85 12.14
CA GLY A 5 -12.82 12.82 11.53
C GLY A 5 -13.29 13.10 10.09
N GLU A 6 -12.81 14.14 9.40
CA GLU A 6 -13.26 14.49 8.05
C GLU A 6 -12.84 13.49 6.97
N ARG A 7 -11.70 12.82 7.18
CA ARG A 7 -11.08 11.92 6.19
C ARG A 7 -11.20 10.44 6.54
N ILE A 8 -12.05 10.10 7.51
CA ILE A 8 -12.21 8.74 8.01
C ILE A 8 -13.66 8.34 7.81
N GLN A 9 -13.89 7.31 6.98
CA GLN A 9 -15.21 6.76 6.73
C GLN A 9 -15.65 5.92 7.93
N PHE A 10 -16.82 6.24 8.48
CA PHE A 10 -17.28 5.62 9.73
C PHE A 10 -17.45 4.10 9.63
N TRP A 11 -17.93 3.59 8.50
CA TRP A 11 -18.21 2.16 8.35
C TRP A 11 -17.06 1.34 7.76
N GLU A 12 -16.34 1.91 6.80
CA GLU A 12 -15.39 1.18 5.95
C GLU A 12 -13.95 1.21 6.49
N ASP A 13 -13.56 2.30 7.17
CA ASP A 13 -12.20 2.43 7.71
C ASP A 13 -12.04 1.73 9.07
N LEU A 14 -10.82 1.23 9.33
CA LEU A 14 -10.44 0.70 10.63
C LEU A 14 -9.99 1.86 11.54
N TRP A 15 -10.94 2.44 12.28
CA TRP A 15 -10.67 3.55 13.20
C TRP A 15 -11.09 3.27 14.65
N TRP A 16 -11.88 2.22 14.88
CA TRP A 16 -12.31 1.76 16.21
C TRP A 16 -12.29 0.24 16.29
N GLY A 17 -11.70 -0.30 17.36
CA GLY A 17 -11.55 -1.75 17.55
C GLY A 17 -10.51 -2.41 16.64
N ASP A 18 -10.74 -3.68 16.31
CA ASP A 18 -9.85 -4.58 15.56
C ASP A 18 -10.26 -4.80 14.10
N GLN A 19 -11.49 -4.42 13.74
CA GLN A 19 -12.04 -4.52 12.38
C GLN A 19 -12.98 -3.33 12.07
N PRO A 20 -13.19 -2.97 10.78
CA PRO A 20 -14.12 -1.92 10.41
C PRO A 20 -15.54 -2.20 10.94
N LEU A 21 -16.24 -1.14 11.35
CA LEU A 21 -17.57 -1.26 11.95
C LEU A 21 -18.59 -1.86 10.98
N GLY A 22 -18.46 -1.62 9.68
CA GLY A 22 -19.31 -2.22 8.66
C GLY A 22 -19.18 -3.75 8.56
N VAL A 23 -18.00 -4.29 8.89
CA VAL A 23 -17.78 -5.76 8.97
C VAL A 23 -18.38 -6.33 10.25
N ARG A 24 -18.25 -5.60 11.37
CA ARG A 24 -18.79 -6.03 12.66
C ARG A 24 -20.33 -5.96 12.72
N TYR A 25 -20.92 -4.96 12.08
CA TYR A 25 -22.37 -4.71 12.09
C TYR A 25 -22.94 -4.69 10.65
N PRO A 26 -22.92 -5.83 9.94
CA PRO A 26 -23.33 -5.88 8.53
C PRO A 26 -24.82 -5.59 8.31
N ARG A 27 -25.67 -5.87 9.32
CA ARG A 27 -27.10 -5.54 9.29
C ARG A 27 -27.31 -4.04 9.27
N LEU A 28 -26.64 -3.30 10.16
CA LEU A 28 -26.67 -1.83 10.18
C LEU A 28 -26.14 -1.24 8.86
N LEU A 29 -25.01 -1.72 8.36
CA LEU A 29 -24.44 -1.24 7.11
C LEU A 29 -25.41 -1.34 5.92
N ARG A 30 -26.28 -2.35 5.92
CA ARG A 30 -27.29 -2.56 4.86
C ARG A 30 -28.39 -1.50 4.88
N VAL A 31 -28.73 -0.97 6.05
CA VAL A 31 -29.84 -0.03 6.24
C VAL A 31 -29.42 1.43 6.32
N VAL A 32 -28.13 1.73 6.48
CA VAL A 32 -27.61 3.10 6.46
C VAL A 32 -27.78 3.76 5.08
N MET A 33 -28.12 5.04 5.08
CA MET A 33 -28.28 5.87 3.89
C MET A 33 -26.96 6.05 3.15
N ASP A 34 -25.93 6.52 3.83
CA ASP A 34 -24.60 6.73 3.24
C ASP A 34 -23.55 5.85 3.95
N LYS A 35 -22.97 4.92 3.21
CA LYS A 35 -21.95 3.99 3.72
C LYS A 35 -20.58 4.66 3.81
N ASN A 36 -20.35 5.70 3.04
CA ASN A 36 -19.07 6.41 2.95
C ASN A 36 -19.04 7.66 3.83
N ILE A 37 -20.05 7.84 4.69
CA ILE A 37 -20.20 9.00 5.55
C ILE A 37 -18.96 9.16 6.47
N PRO A 38 -18.36 10.36 6.54
CA PRO A 38 -17.22 10.60 7.41
C PRO A 38 -17.67 10.70 8.87
N ILE A 39 -16.76 10.38 9.79
CA ILE A 39 -17.01 10.46 11.24
C ILE A 39 -17.51 11.85 11.65
N SER A 40 -16.90 12.90 11.09
CA SER A 40 -17.26 14.31 11.36
C SER A 40 -18.72 14.64 11.05
N SER A 41 -19.34 13.95 10.07
CA SER A 41 -20.73 14.19 9.68
C SER A 41 -21.75 13.43 10.52
N ILE A 42 -21.35 12.34 11.19
CA ILE A 42 -22.23 11.60 12.11
C ILE A 42 -22.20 12.25 13.49
N LEU A 43 -21.08 12.84 13.90
CA LEU A 43 -21.00 13.50 15.20
C LEU A 43 -21.66 14.88 15.14
N GLY A 44 -22.69 15.06 15.95
CA GLY A 44 -23.24 16.38 16.22
C GLY A 44 -22.23 17.29 16.92
N SER A 45 -22.38 18.60 16.72
CA SER A 45 -21.51 19.65 17.25
C SER A 45 -21.64 19.87 18.77
N THR A 46 -22.45 19.08 19.47
CA THR A 46 -22.78 19.26 20.90
C THR A 46 -22.21 18.11 21.74
N HIS A 47 -21.69 18.42 22.92
CA HIS A 47 -21.30 17.43 23.93
C HIS A 47 -22.41 17.22 24.97
N PRO A 48 -22.75 15.97 25.35
CA PRO A 48 -22.24 14.70 24.82
C PRO A 48 -22.62 14.51 23.35
N PHE A 49 -21.73 13.87 22.58
CA PHE A 49 -21.88 13.73 21.13
C PHE A 49 -23.24 13.10 20.77
N SER A 50 -24.06 13.83 20.01
CA SER A 50 -25.26 13.24 19.41
C SER A 50 -24.88 12.54 18.12
N TRP A 51 -25.01 11.21 18.07
CA TRP A 51 -24.76 10.45 16.85
C TRP A 51 -25.94 10.55 15.89
N ASN A 52 -25.72 11.11 14.70
CA ASN A 52 -26.74 11.30 13.67
C ASN A 52 -26.68 10.20 12.60
N PHE A 53 -27.27 9.05 12.89
CA PHE A 53 -27.39 7.96 11.92
C PHE A 53 -28.65 8.13 11.06
N ASN A 54 -28.43 8.28 9.76
CA ASN A 54 -29.52 8.29 8.78
C ASN A 54 -29.73 6.89 8.22
N PHE A 55 -30.90 6.30 8.48
CA PHE A 55 -31.31 4.99 7.96
C PHE A 55 -32.32 5.12 6.83
N ARG A 56 -32.27 4.20 5.87
CA ARG A 56 -33.16 4.16 4.68
C ARG A 56 -34.59 3.72 5.02
N ARG A 57 -34.78 3.10 6.18
CA ARG A 57 -36.05 2.60 6.71
C ARG A 57 -35.96 2.50 8.23
N ASN A 58 -37.09 2.24 8.87
CA ASN A 58 -37.11 1.88 10.29
C ASN A 58 -36.30 0.60 10.53
N LEU A 59 -35.63 0.57 11.68
CA LEU A 59 -34.82 -0.56 12.12
C LEU A 59 -35.71 -1.69 12.63
N SER A 60 -35.30 -2.94 12.41
CA SER A 60 -35.88 -4.10 13.11
C SER A 60 -35.29 -4.25 14.51
N ASP A 61 -35.92 -5.04 15.39
CA ASP A 61 -35.44 -5.28 16.76
C ASP A 61 -33.98 -5.75 16.79
N SER A 62 -33.60 -6.66 15.89
CA SER A 62 -32.22 -7.14 15.75
C SER A 62 -31.23 -6.09 15.25
N GLU A 63 -31.68 -5.09 14.49
CA GLU A 63 -30.87 -3.95 14.06
C GLU A 63 -30.74 -2.92 15.19
N ILE A 64 -31.77 -2.77 16.03
CA ILE A 64 -31.74 -1.94 17.22
C ILE A 64 -30.73 -2.50 18.24
N GLU A 65 -30.74 -3.81 18.49
CA GLU A 65 -29.76 -4.48 19.37
C GLU A 65 -28.31 -4.24 18.91
N ASP A 66 -28.07 -4.29 17.59
CA ASP A 66 -26.77 -3.97 17.00
C ASP A 66 -26.37 -2.51 17.22
N LEU A 67 -27.32 -1.59 17.05
CA LEU A 67 -27.09 -0.16 17.22
C LEU A 67 -26.77 0.15 18.69
N GLU A 68 -27.50 -0.43 19.63
CA GLU A 68 -27.22 -0.28 21.07
C GLU A 68 -25.83 -0.84 21.43
N SER A 69 -25.46 -1.98 20.85
CA SER A 69 -24.13 -2.58 21.01
C SER A 69 -23.03 -1.64 20.50
N LEU A 70 -23.25 -1.04 19.33
CA LEU A 70 -22.35 -0.05 18.75
C LEU A 70 -22.21 1.18 19.66
N MET A 71 -23.33 1.75 20.13
CA MET A 71 -23.33 2.93 21.00
C MET A 71 -22.63 2.67 22.33
N ARG A 72 -22.89 1.52 22.96
CA ARG A 72 -22.17 1.10 24.17
C ARG A 72 -20.67 0.97 23.94
N SER A 73 -20.25 0.49 22.77
CA SER A 73 -18.83 0.41 22.43
C SER A 73 -18.20 1.79 22.25
N LEU A 74 -18.93 2.76 21.70
CA LEU A 74 -18.44 4.11 21.40
C LEU A 74 -18.56 5.09 22.58
N ASP A 75 -19.17 4.69 23.69
CA ASP A 75 -19.40 5.54 24.85
C ASP A 75 -18.10 6.06 25.50
N HIS A 76 -17.00 5.34 25.30
CA HIS A 76 -15.65 5.72 25.77
C HIS A 76 -14.80 6.41 24.69
N LEU A 77 -15.40 6.80 23.56
CA LEU A 77 -14.69 7.42 22.46
C LEU A 77 -14.39 8.89 22.77
N HIS A 78 -13.11 9.19 23.01
CA HIS A 78 -12.62 10.56 23.11
C HIS A 78 -12.07 11.04 21.76
N LEU A 79 -12.86 11.84 21.05
CA LEU A 79 -12.41 12.53 19.85
C LEU A 79 -11.76 13.86 20.21
N SER A 80 -10.73 14.24 19.47
CA SER A 80 -10.05 15.53 19.61
C SER A 80 -10.33 16.38 18.37
N PRO A 81 -11.52 17.01 18.26
CA PRO A 81 -11.92 17.75 17.06
C PRO A 81 -11.02 18.96 16.75
N SER A 82 -10.24 19.44 17.73
CA SER A 82 -9.26 20.51 17.55
C SER A 82 -7.93 20.06 16.93
N LEU A 83 -7.72 18.76 16.71
CA LEU A 83 -6.49 18.20 16.14
C LEU A 83 -6.77 17.49 14.80
N PRO A 84 -5.87 17.62 13.81
CA PRO A 84 -6.00 16.88 12.56
C PRO A 84 -5.81 15.38 12.79
N ASN A 85 -6.46 14.56 11.95
CA ASN A 85 -6.33 13.10 12.00
C ASN A 85 -4.86 12.66 11.94
N LYS A 86 -4.42 11.85 12.92
CA LYS A 86 -3.03 11.35 12.98
C LYS A 86 -2.99 9.83 12.88
N ARG A 87 -2.36 9.35 11.80
CA ARG A 87 -2.03 7.93 11.63
C ARG A 87 -1.02 7.49 12.69
N SER A 88 -1.34 6.40 13.39
CA SER A 88 -0.44 5.76 14.34
C SER A 88 -0.08 4.36 13.84
N TRP A 89 1.20 4.04 13.92
CA TRP A 89 1.73 2.71 13.63
C TRP A 89 1.48 1.78 14.81
N SER A 90 0.55 0.84 14.66
CA SER A 90 0.11 -0.06 15.75
C SER A 90 1.19 -1.02 16.24
N LEU A 91 2.23 -1.25 15.43
CA LEU A 91 3.33 -2.17 15.76
C LEU A 91 4.44 -1.49 16.58
N SER A 92 4.29 -0.21 16.94
CA SER A 92 5.21 0.48 17.85
C SER A 92 4.45 1.13 19.00
N PRO A 93 4.93 0.99 20.26
CA PRO A 93 4.32 1.65 21.42
C PRO A 93 4.26 3.19 21.30
N SER A 94 5.17 3.79 20.53
CA SER A 94 5.18 5.24 20.28
C SER A 94 4.16 5.69 19.23
N GLY A 95 3.49 4.75 18.55
CA GLY A 95 2.63 5.03 17.40
C GLY A 95 3.39 5.57 16.19
N LEU A 96 4.73 5.62 16.23
CA LEU A 96 5.56 6.06 15.11
C LEU A 96 6.06 4.86 14.32
N PHE A 97 6.11 5.03 13.00
CA PHE A 97 6.74 4.03 12.15
C PHE A 97 8.25 4.00 12.45
N THR A 98 8.75 2.81 12.80
CA THR A 98 10.20 2.57 12.85
C THR A 98 10.52 1.31 12.06
N VAL A 99 11.62 1.37 11.30
CA VAL A 99 12.13 0.21 10.55
C VAL A 99 12.32 -0.99 11.49
N LYS A 100 12.83 -0.77 12.71
CA LYS A 100 13.01 -1.82 13.73
C LYS A 100 11.71 -2.54 14.11
N SER A 101 10.65 -1.79 14.45
CA SER A 101 9.36 -2.39 14.82
C SER A 101 8.75 -3.21 13.69
N PHE A 102 8.86 -2.69 12.46
CA PHE A 102 8.42 -3.39 11.26
C PHE A 102 9.18 -4.71 11.07
N PHE A 103 10.52 -4.70 11.20
CA PHE A 103 11.34 -5.92 11.05
C PHE A 103 11.08 -6.98 12.11
N LEU A 104 10.88 -6.59 13.38
CA LEU A 104 10.55 -7.54 14.44
C LEU A 104 9.23 -8.25 14.15
N THR A 105 8.20 -7.48 13.76
CA THR A 105 6.92 -8.06 13.33
C THR A 105 7.08 -8.95 12.09
N LEU A 106 7.89 -8.54 11.12
CA LEU A 106 8.19 -9.36 9.94
C LEU A 106 8.86 -10.69 10.27
N SER A 107 9.79 -10.70 11.22
CA SER A 107 10.55 -11.90 11.59
C SER A 107 9.70 -12.99 12.27
N GLN A 108 8.53 -12.60 12.79
CA GLN A 108 7.60 -13.49 13.48
C GLN A 108 6.59 -14.16 12.53
N PHE A 109 6.56 -13.79 11.24
CA PHE A 109 5.66 -14.39 10.26
C PHE A 109 6.24 -15.69 9.68
N SER A 110 5.83 -16.83 10.25
CA SER A 110 6.27 -18.19 9.88
C SER A 110 5.40 -18.90 8.82
N GLY A 111 4.59 -18.17 8.05
CA GLY A 111 3.61 -18.74 7.09
C GLY A 111 3.76 -18.27 5.66
N LEU A 112 4.99 -18.22 5.13
CA LEU A 112 5.26 -17.70 3.78
C LEU A 112 4.80 -18.70 2.68
N PRO A 113 4.02 -18.28 1.66
CA PRO A 113 3.87 -19.07 0.44
C PRO A 113 5.25 -19.28 -0.20
N SER A 114 5.53 -20.50 -0.66
CA SER A 114 6.87 -20.99 -1.01
C SER A 114 7.52 -20.38 -2.28
N VAL A 115 7.08 -19.22 -2.75
CA VAL A 115 7.47 -18.70 -4.09
C VAL A 115 7.74 -17.18 -4.09
N PHE A 116 8.30 -16.62 -3.01
CA PHE A 116 8.88 -15.26 -3.09
C PHE A 116 10.34 -15.36 -3.55
N PRO A 117 10.79 -14.59 -4.56
CA PRO A 117 12.17 -14.65 -5.02
C PRO A 117 13.10 -13.88 -4.05
N THR A 118 13.21 -14.37 -2.82
CA THR A 118 13.97 -13.79 -1.70
C THR A 118 15.36 -13.40 -2.13
N LYS A 119 16.11 -14.32 -2.73
CA LYS A 119 17.49 -14.06 -3.18
C LYS A 119 17.55 -12.93 -4.21
N LEU A 120 16.61 -12.83 -5.14
CA LEU A 120 16.61 -11.80 -6.18
C LEU A 120 16.30 -10.42 -5.60
N VAL A 121 15.26 -10.30 -4.77
CA VAL A 121 14.87 -9.02 -4.18
C VAL A 121 15.91 -8.54 -3.17
N TRP A 122 16.38 -9.44 -2.28
CA TRP A 122 17.30 -9.05 -1.20
C TRP A 122 18.74 -8.81 -1.69
N ASN A 123 19.20 -9.49 -2.75
CA ASN A 123 20.53 -9.28 -3.32
C ASN A 123 20.61 -8.12 -4.34
N SER A 124 19.47 -7.56 -4.77
CA SER A 124 19.44 -6.40 -5.66
C SER A 124 20.09 -5.16 -4.99
N GLN A 125 20.54 -4.19 -5.79
CA GLN A 125 21.13 -2.93 -5.28
C GLN A 125 20.07 -1.83 -5.06
N ILE A 126 18.82 -2.23 -4.90
CA ILE A 126 17.68 -1.35 -4.73
C ILE A 126 17.59 -0.86 -3.26
N PRO A 127 17.15 0.38 -2.99
CA PRO A 127 16.93 0.86 -1.64
C PRO A 127 16.07 -0.08 -0.78
N PHE A 128 16.46 -0.24 0.48
CA PHE A 128 15.85 -1.21 1.39
C PHE A 128 14.35 -1.00 1.60
N LYS A 129 13.90 0.26 1.69
CA LYS A 129 12.46 0.62 1.78
C LYS A 129 11.65 -0.02 0.65
N ILE A 130 12.21 -0.09 -0.55
CA ILE A 130 11.55 -0.64 -1.73
C ILE A 130 11.57 -2.17 -1.69
N LYS A 131 12.68 -2.80 -1.23
CA LYS A 131 12.73 -4.26 -0.99
C LYS A 131 11.65 -4.70 0.00
N SER A 132 11.53 -4.01 1.13
CA SER A 132 10.47 -4.23 2.12
C SER A 132 9.08 -4.05 1.52
N PHE A 133 8.88 -3.04 0.68
CA PHE A 133 7.62 -2.82 -0.02
C PHE A 133 7.27 -3.99 -0.97
N VAL A 134 8.19 -4.42 -1.84
CA VAL A 134 7.96 -5.52 -2.79
C VAL A 134 7.58 -6.81 -2.05
N TRP A 135 8.25 -7.10 -0.92
CA TRP A 135 7.90 -8.22 -0.06
C TRP A 135 6.46 -8.13 0.44
N LEU A 136 6.04 -6.95 0.95
CA LEU A 136 4.67 -6.75 1.42
C LEU A 136 3.62 -6.89 0.30
N VAL A 137 3.92 -6.41 -0.91
CA VAL A 137 3.01 -6.58 -2.05
C VAL A 137 2.91 -8.06 -2.43
N ALA A 138 4.02 -8.79 -2.45
CA ALA A 138 4.03 -10.21 -2.79
C ALA A 138 3.21 -11.08 -1.81
N HIS A 139 3.11 -10.65 -0.56
CA HIS A 139 2.28 -11.31 0.45
C HIS A 139 0.85 -10.74 0.57
N LYS A 140 0.41 -9.92 -0.41
CA LYS A 140 -0.90 -9.25 -0.43
C LYS A 140 -1.22 -8.50 0.87
N LYS A 141 -0.20 -7.92 1.53
CA LYS A 141 -0.35 -7.23 2.82
C LYS A 141 -0.57 -5.73 2.72
N LEU A 142 -0.43 -5.15 1.52
CA LEU A 142 -0.56 -3.70 1.30
C LEU A 142 -1.92 -3.26 0.73
N THR A 143 -2.75 -4.18 0.25
CA THR A 143 -4.03 -3.86 -0.38
C THR A 143 -5.07 -4.94 -0.12
N LYS A 144 -6.25 -4.56 0.39
CA LYS A 144 -7.49 -5.35 0.27
C LYS A 144 -8.02 -5.36 -1.17
N THR A 145 -7.48 -4.50 -2.05
CA THR A 145 -7.78 -4.50 -3.48
C THR A 145 -6.88 -5.49 -4.21
N ASP A 146 -7.48 -6.26 -5.10
CA ASP A 146 -6.79 -7.18 -6.00
C ASP A 146 -5.91 -6.38 -6.96
N TRP A 147 -4.65 -6.18 -6.59
CA TRP A 147 -3.62 -5.94 -7.58
C TRP A 147 -3.55 -7.20 -8.44
N VAL A 148 -3.78 -7.04 -9.74
CA VAL A 148 -3.70 -8.14 -10.71
C VAL A 148 -2.40 -7.98 -11.50
N PRO A 149 -1.22 -8.35 -10.94
CA PRO A 149 -0.13 -8.76 -11.82
C PRO A 149 -0.64 -9.95 -12.66
N PRO A 150 -0.10 -10.17 -13.87
CA PRO A 150 -0.66 -11.11 -14.84
C PRO A 150 -0.99 -12.50 -14.28
N ARG A 151 -0.28 -12.93 -13.22
CA ARG A 151 -0.55 -14.15 -12.41
C ARG A 151 -0.07 -14.00 -10.96
N SER A 152 1.19 -13.58 -10.77
CA SER A 152 1.79 -13.27 -9.47
C SER A 152 2.99 -12.31 -9.63
N ILE A 153 3.47 -11.71 -8.53
CA ILE A 153 4.73 -10.92 -8.56
C ILE A 153 5.92 -11.81 -8.89
N PHE A 154 5.92 -13.06 -8.44
CA PHE A 154 6.96 -14.01 -8.78
C PHE A 154 7.01 -14.27 -10.28
N ASP A 155 5.85 -14.52 -10.90
CA ASP A 155 5.78 -14.72 -12.34
C ASP A 155 6.27 -13.48 -13.07
N MET A 156 5.81 -12.29 -12.67
CA MET A 156 6.25 -11.04 -13.29
C MET A 156 7.77 -10.83 -13.23
N ILE A 157 8.40 -11.14 -12.09
CA ILE A 157 9.86 -11.00 -11.88
C ILE A 157 10.64 -12.13 -12.57
N SER A 158 10.05 -13.32 -12.71
CA SER A 158 10.72 -14.53 -13.19
C SER A 158 10.46 -14.84 -14.67
N THR A 159 9.41 -14.28 -15.27
CA THR A 159 9.18 -14.38 -16.70
C THR A 159 10.22 -13.54 -17.41
N ASN A 160 11.17 -14.20 -18.08
CA ASN A 160 12.05 -13.52 -19.02
C ASN A 160 11.18 -12.95 -20.15
N PHE A 161 11.12 -11.63 -20.25
CA PHE A 161 10.57 -11.00 -21.44
C PHE A 161 11.54 -11.29 -22.60
N ASN A 162 11.05 -11.94 -23.66
CA ASN A 162 11.86 -12.35 -24.81
C ASN A 162 12.63 -11.19 -25.48
N GLY A 163 12.30 -9.93 -25.16
CA GLY A 163 13.04 -8.74 -25.58
C GLY A 163 14.41 -8.54 -24.92
N PHE A 164 14.59 -8.79 -23.62
CA PHE A 164 15.87 -8.52 -22.92
C PHE A 164 16.87 -9.68 -22.97
N GLY A 165 16.46 -10.82 -23.53
CA GLY A 165 17.25 -12.05 -23.60
C GLY A 165 17.43 -12.74 -22.24
N SER A 166 18.13 -13.87 -22.24
CA SER A 166 18.46 -14.64 -21.03
C SER A 166 19.81 -14.23 -20.41
N SER A 167 20.39 -13.10 -20.85
CA SER A 167 21.66 -12.62 -20.35
C SER A 167 21.53 -12.18 -18.88
N LYS A 168 22.61 -12.29 -18.10
CA LYS A 168 22.63 -11.82 -16.71
C LYS A 168 22.21 -10.34 -16.60
N ARG A 169 22.59 -9.53 -17.60
CA ARG A 169 22.20 -8.11 -17.69
C ARG A 169 20.72 -7.94 -17.96
N GLY A 170 20.17 -8.69 -18.92
CA GLY A 170 18.75 -8.69 -19.24
C GLY A 170 17.88 -9.05 -18.03
N ILE A 171 18.26 -10.09 -17.30
CA ILE A 171 17.58 -10.51 -16.07
C ILE A 171 17.59 -9.39 -15.02
N VAL A 172 18.76 -8.81 -14.73
CA VAL A 172 18.87 -7.74 -13.71
C VAL A 172 18.07 -6.49 -14.10
N LEU A 173 18.14 -6.08 -15.35
CA LEU A 173 17.44 -4.89 -15.84
C LEU A 173 15.92 -5.10 -15.85
N TRP A 174 15.45 -6.26 -16.30
CA TRP A 174 14.04 -6.61 -16.24
C TRP A 174 13.51 -6.63 -14.81
N GLN A 175 14.26 -7.21 -13.87
CA GLN A 175 13.89 -7.21 -12.45
C GLN A 175 13.81 -5.79 -11.88
N ALA A 176 14.77 -4.93 -12.23
CA ALA A 176 14.74 -3.52 -11.85
C ALA A 176 13.50 -2.80 -12.42
N ALA A 177 13.14 -3.05 -13.68
CA ALA A 177 11.95 -2.51 -14.33
C ALA A 177 10.65 -2.96 -13.64
N CYS A 178 10.52 -4.25 -13.34
CA CYS A 178 9.38 -4.79 -12.60
C CYS A 178 9.22 -4.14 -11.22
N ILE A 179 10.32 -3.99 -10.47
CA ILE A 179 10.28 -3.38 -9.13
C ILE A 179 9.97 -1.87 -9.24
N ALA A 180 10.50 -1.20 -10.27
CA ALA A 180 10.28 0.23 -10.49
C ALA A 180 8.81 0.50 -10.81
N LEU A 181 8.21 -0.33 -11.66
CA LEU A 181 6.78 -0.31 -11.96
C LEU A 181 5.93 -0.44 -10.69
N LEU A 182 6.17 -1.47 -9.87
CA LEU A 182 5.43 -1.68 -8.61
C LEU A 182 5.53 -0.45 -7.70
N TRP A 183 6.74 0.10 -7.55
CA TRP A 183 7.00 1.22 -6.66
C TRP A 183 6.36 2.53 -7.15
N VAL A 184 6.52 2.87 -8.43
CA VAL A 184 6.00 4.11 -9.02
C VAL A 184 4.48 4.12 -9.02
N VAL A 185 3.84 3.01 -9.40
CA VAL A 185 2.38 2.90 -9.38
C VAL A 185 1.85 3.03 -7.95
N TRP A 186 2.52 2.43 -6.95
CA TRP A 186 2.12 2.60 -5.56
C TRP A 186 2.29 4.04 -5.05
N GLN A 187 3.39 4.70 -5.42
CA GLN A 187 3.60 6.12 -5.11
C GLN A 187 2.53 7.01 -5.75
N GLU A 188 2.21 6.78 -7.03
CA GLU A 188 1.16 7.53 -7.74
C GLU A 188 -0.21 7.32 -7.09
N ARG A 189 -0.58 6.08 -6.76
CA ARG A 189 -1.82 5.78 -6.05
C ARG A 189 -1.89 6.53 -4.71
N ASN A 190 -0.83 6.50 -3.93
CA ASN A 190 -0.79 7.20 -2.64
C ASN A 190 -0.85 8.72 -2.81
N ALA A 191 -0.19 9.28 -3.83
CA ALA A 191 -0.26 10.71 -4.14
C ALA A 191 -1.69 11.13 -4.53
N ARG A 192 -2.40 10.30 -5.30
CA ARG A 192 -3.81 10.54 -5.64
C ARG A 192 -4.74 10.50 -4.44
N ILE A 193 -4.55 9.52 -3.55
CA ILE A 193 -5.43 9.34 -2.38
C ILE A 193 -5.13 10.36 -1.27
N PHE A 194 -3.86 10.72 -1.07
CA PHE A 194 -3.44 11.49 0.11
C PHE A 194 -3.05 12.94 -0.18
N GLU A 195 -2.72 13.28 -1.43
CA GLU A 195 -2.22 14.60 -1.81
C GLU A 195 -3.05 15.26 -2.93
N ASP A 196 -4.11 14.60 -3.44
CA ASP A 196 -4.91 15.03 -4.60
C ASP A 196 -4.08 15.43 -5.83
N LYS A 197 -2.90 14.82 -5.98
CA LYS A 197 -2.00 15.05 -7.13
C LYS A 197 -2.16 13.94 -8.15
N THR A 198 -2.13 14.32 -9.42
CA THR A 198 -2.13 13.38 -10.55
C THR A 198 -0.95 13.68 -11.47
N ARG A 199 -0.24 12.62 -11.89
CA ARG A 199 0.77 12.71 -12.96
C ARG A 199 0.21 12.11 -14.25
N ASN A 200 0.69 12.63 -15.38
CA ASN A 200 0.41 12.03 -16.69
C ASN A 200 1.17 10.70 -16.85
N SER A 201 0.76 9.88 -17.81
CA SER A 201 1.35 8.57 -18.08
C SER A 201 2.80 8.65 -18.52
N GLU A 202 3.18 9.69 -19.25
CA GLU A 202 4.55 9.92 -19.73
C GLU A 202 5.53 10.11 -18.57
N ASN A 203 5.22 11.01 -17.62
CA ASN A 203 6.07 11.24 -16.45
C ASN A 203 6.21 9.98 -15.57
N LEU A 204 5.16 9.15 -15.51
CA LEU A 204 5.23 7.87 -14.79
C LEU A 204 6.15 6.88 -15.51
N TRP A 205 6.07 6.81 -16.83
CA TRP A 205 6.92 5.96 -17.64
C TRP A 205 8.39 6.38 -17.55
N ASP A 206 8.68 7.68 -17.62
CA ASP A 206 10.02 8.24 -17.48
C ASP A 206 10.62 7.91 -16.11
N MET A 207 9.81 8.01 -15.05
CA MET A 207 10.23 7.64 -13.69
C MET A 207 10.56 6.15 -13.59
N ILE A 208 9.74 5.28 -14.20
CA ILE A 208 10.00 3.84 -14.24
C ILE A 208 11.29 3.56 -15.01
N HIS A 209 11.47 4.17 -16.18
CA HIS A 209 12.66 4.03 -17.02
C HIS A 209 13.92 4.45 -16.28
N PHE A 210 13.87 5.63 -15.65
CA PHE A 210 14.98 6.17 -14.89
C PHE A 210 15.36 5.27 -13.71
N LEU A 211 14.39 4.88 -12.87
CA LEU A 211 14.66 4.04 -11.70
C LEU A 211 15.19 2.66 -12.08
N ALA A 212 14.62 2.03 -13.11
CA ALA A 212 15.09 0.75 -13.61
C ALA A 212 16.55 0.83 -14.11
N SER A 213 16.86 1.87 -14.88
CA SER A 213 18.21 2.12 -15.39
C SER A 213 19.21 2.40 -14.26
N LEU A 214 18.81 3.21 -13.28
CA LEU A 214 19.64 3.55 -12.13
C LEU A 214 19.94 2.32 -11.27
N TRP A 215 18.94 1.49 -10.97
CA TRP A 215 19.16 0.29 -10.15
C TRP A 215 19.94 -0.80 -10.89
N ALA A 216 19.78 -0.90 -12.21
CA ALA A 216 20.63 -1.75 -13.03
C ALA A 216 22.08 -1.25 -13.04
N PHE A 217 22.31 0.05 -13.18
CA PHE A 217 23.63 0.68 -13.12
C PHE A 217 24.34 0.42 -11.79
N CYS A 218 23.63 0.46 -10.66
CA CYS A 218 24.20 0.12 -9.36
C CYS A 218 24.62 -1.35 -9.22
N SER A 219 24.19 -2.24 -10.11
CA SER A 219 24.56 -3.65 -10.11
C SER A 219 25.95 -3.89 -10.69
N GLN A 220 26.70 -4.81 -10.08
CA GLN A 220 28.02 -5.23 -10.59
C GLN A 220 27.97 -5.81 -12.01
N VAL A 221 26.80 -6.29 -12.46
CA VAL A 221 26.62 -6.87 -13.79
C VAL A 221 26.75 -5.81 -14.91
N PHE A 222 26.53 -4.54 -14.59
CA PHE A 222 26.68 -3.40 -15.50
C PHE A 222 27.96 -2.59 -15.26
N LYS A 223 28.93 -3.13 -14.50
CA LYS A 223 30.21 -2.46 -14.25
C LYS A 223 30.88 -2.11 -15.59
N GLY A 224 31.28 -0.85 -15.72
CA GLY A 224 31.91 -0.31 -16.94
C GLY A 224 30.93 0.25 -17.98
N ILE A 225 29.62 0.09 -17.80
CA ILE A 225 28.61 0.71 -18.67
C ILE A 225 28.10 2.00 -18.03
N PRO A 226 28.25 3.16 -18.70
CA PRO A 226 27.72 4.42 -18.23
C PRO A 226 26.18 4.40 -18.08
N LEU A 227 25.64 5.08 -17.07
CA LEU A 227 24.20 5.15 -16.83
C LEU A 227 23.42 5.69 -18.04
N ASN A 228 23.96 6.67 -18.77
CA ASN A 228 23.29 7.22 -19.95
C ASN A 228 23.15 6.17 -21.07
N VAL A 229 24.11 5.27 -21.23
CA VAL A 229 24.02 4.16 -22.22
C VAL A 229 22.91 3.20 -21.83
N ILE A 230 22.81 2.85 -20.54
CA ILE A 230 21.71 2.04 -20.03
C ILE A 230 20.39 2.78 -20.23
N HIS A 231 20.29 4.04 -19.83
CA HIS A 231 19.05 4.81 -19.90
C HIS A 231 18.52 5.00 -21.34
N LEU A 232 19.41 5.17 -22.31
CA LEU A 232 19.06 5.38 -23.72
C LEU A 232 18.63 4.09 -24.43
N ASP A 233 19.32 2.97 -24.17
CA ASP A 233 19.05 1.72 -24.87
C ASP A 233 19.30 0.49 -23.98
N TRP A 234 18.22 -0.03 -23.41
CA TRP A 234 18.23 -1.25 -22.60
C TRP A 234 18.72 -2.48 -23.37
N LEU A 235 18.39 -2.61 -24.66
CA LEU A 235 18.77 -3.78 -25.44
C LEU A 235 20.26 -3.77 -25.76
N ALA A 236 20.79 -2.63 -26.20
CA ALA A 236 22.23 -2.47 -26.43
C ALA A 236 23.03 -2.67 -25.14
N ALA A 237 22.57 -2.13 -24.01
CA ALA A 237 23.22 -2.33 -22.72
C ALA A 237 23.25 -3.81 -22.30
N CYS A 238 22.19 -4.57 -22.58
CA CYS A 238 22.12 -6.00 -22.29
C CYS A 238 22.96 -6.88 -23.22
N ASN A 239 23.19 -6.46 -24.46
CA ASN A 239 23.89 -7.22 -25.50
C ASN A 239 25.34 -6.80 -25.74
N SER A 240 25.79 -5.68 -25.16
CA SER A 240 27.18 -5.22 -25.27
C SER A 240 28.16 -6.23 -24.67
N ASN A 241 28.85 -7.02 -25.48
CA ASN A 241 30.03 -7.74 -25.01
C ASN A 241 31.04 -6.69 -24.53
N GLY A 242 31.47 -6.77 -23.26
CA GLY A 242 32.25 -5.71 -22.61
C GLY A 242 33.43 -5.26 -23.47
N LEU A 243 33.34 -4.04 -24.00
CA LEU A 243 34.48 -3.29 -24.50
C LEU A 243 35.07 -2.51 -23.33
N ALA A 244 35.92 -3.20 -22.56
CA ALA A 244 36.98 -2.63 -21.73
C ALA A 244 37.91 -3.76 -21.31
#